data_AF-A0A9D4TCA1-F1
#
_entry.id   AF-A0A9D4TCA1-F1
#
_cell.length_a   1.000
_cell.length_b   1.000
_cell.length_c   1.000
_cell.angle_alpha   90.00
_cell.angle_beta   90.00
_cell.angle_gamma   90.00
#
_symmetry.space_group_name_H-M   'P 1'
#
loop_
_entity.id
_entity.type
_entity.pdbx_description
1 polymer ?
#
loop_
_entity_poly.entity_id
_entity_poly.type
_entity_poly.pdbx_seq_one_letter_code
_entity_poly.pdbx_strand_id
1 'polypeptide(L)'
;MDLLFTFLKQMDDRRCLSRLVCESAADALRLGRVGNATVHFFNSNVALKTGPASVFVAAADTGRSRGAAGCAQEFAECTADLRRVLSTAGLM
;
A
#
# COMPACT_ATOMS: atom_id res chain seq x y z
N MET A 1 -5.53 -15.87 4.75
CA MET A 1 -4.89 -14.58 4.45
C MET A 1 -4.20 -14.56 3.08
N ASP A 2 -3.49 -15.61 2.66
CA ASP A 2 -2.79 -15.63 1.35
C ASP A 2 -3.68 -15.41 0.12
N LEU A 3 -4.91 -15.93 0.12
CA LEU A 3 -5.88 -15.69 -0.97
C LEU A 3 -6.21 -14.20 -1.15
N LEU A 4 -6.32 -13.45 -0.05
CA LEU A 4 -6.57 -12.00 -0.10
C LEU A 4 -5.36 -11.27 -0.70
N PHE A 5 -4.13 -11.56 -0.27
CA PHE A 5 -2.94 -10.91 -0.83
C PHE A 5 -2.64 -11.33 -2.26
N THR A 6 -2.99 -12.56 -2.63
CA THR A 6 -2.93 -13.02 -4.03
C THR A 6 -3.90 -12.21 -4.89
N PHE A 7 -5.13 -12.03 -4.42
CA PHE A 7 -6.14 -11.24 -5.12
C PHE A 7 -5.76 -9.76 -5.20
N LEU A 8 -5.29 -9.16 -4.09
CA LEU A 8 -4.82 -7.77 -4.08
C LEU A 8 -3.63 -7.57 -5.02
N LYS A 9 -2.67 -8.52 -5.06
CA LYS A 9 -1.55 -8.47 -6.00
C LYS A 9 -2.02 -8.57 -7.45
N GLN A 10 -3.00 -9.42 -7.75
CA GLN A 10 -3.58 -9.54 -9.10
C GLN A 10 -4.32 -8.27 -9.53
N MET A 11 -4.96 -7.57 -8.61
CA MET A 11 -5.60 -6.29 -8.90
C MET A 11 -4.61 -5.11 -8.96
N ASP A 12 -3.37 -5.28 -8.50
CA ASP A 12 -2.35 -4.24 -8.45
C ASP A 12 -1.61 -4.05 -9.79
N ASP A 13 -2.34 -4.12 -10.90
CA ASP A 13 -1.81 -4.16 -12.27
C ASP A 13 -1.05 -2.87 -12.68
N ARG A 14 -1.16 -1.81 -11.88
CA ARG A 14 -0.39 -0.54 -12.01
C ARG A 14 0.31 -0.12 -10.73
N ARG A 15 0.49 -1.04 -9.79
CA ARG A 15 1.14 -0.79 -8.50
C ARG A 15 0.49 0.31 -7.65
N CYS A 16 -0.79 0.60 -7.86
CA CYS A 16 -1.51 1.62 -7.11
C CYS A 16 -1.80 1.21 -5.66
N LEU A 17 -2.05 -0.06 -5.39
CA LEU A 17 -2.20 -0.57 -4.03
C LEU A 17 -0.84 -0.58 -3.33
N SER A 18 0.23 -1.01 -4.02
CA SER A 18 1.60 -0.90 -3.49
C SER A 18 1.97 0.56 -3.18
N ARG A 19 1.64 1.51 -4.06
CA ARG A 19 1.83 2.94 -3.82
C ARG A 19 1.04 3.44 -2.61
N LEU A 20 -0.23 3.04 -2.48
CA LEU A 20 -1.06 3.39 -1.33
C LEU A 20 -0.45 2.90 -0.01
N VAL A 21 0.04 1.66 0.02
CA VAL A 21 0.73 1.08 1.19
C VAL A 21 2.03 1.83 1.48
N CYS A 22 2.82 2.14 0.45
CA CYS A 22 4.06 2.91 0.59
C CYS A 22 3.78 4.31 1.17
N GLU A 23 2.86 5.07 0.57
CA GLU A 23 2.54 6.42 1.04
C GLU A 23 1.91 6.42 2.43
N SER A 24 1.11 5.40 2.76
CA SER A 24 0.56 5.23 4.12
C SER A 24 1.65 4.93 5.15
N ALA A 25 2.67 4.14 4.79
CA ALA A 25 3.79 3.84 5.66
C ALA A 25 4.78 5.02 5.79
N ALA A 26 4.86 5.88 4.77
CA ALA A 26 5.63 7.11 4.79
C ALA A 26 4.97 8.21 5.64
N ASP A 27 3.66 8.40 5.49
CA ASP A 27 2.88 9.41 6.21
C ASP A 27 1.39 9.01 6.28
N ALA A 28 1.06 8.22 7.31
CA ALA A 28 -0.31 7.76 7.56
C ALA A 28 -1.27 8.90 7.90
N LEU A 29 -0.77 9.97 8.55
CA LEU A 29 -1.60 11.10 8.99
C LEU A 29 -2.15 11.86 7.79
N ARG A 30 -1.37 12.01 6.72
CA ARG A 30 -1.80 12.64 5.47
C ARG A 30 -2.99 11.93 4.80
N LEU A 31 -3.13 10.62 5.03
CA LEU A 31 -4.19 9.78 4.47
C LEU A 31 -5.32 9.48 5.48
N GLY A 32 -5.27 10.10 6.66
CA GLY A 32 -6.32 10.03 7.67
C GLY A 32 -6.59 8.60 8.18
N ARG A 33 -7.87 8.26 8.37
CA ARG A 33 -8.27 6.95 8.91
C ARG A 33 -7.80 5.78 8.05
N VAL A 34 -7.74 5.95 6.73
CA VAL A 34 -7.37 4.86 5.83
C VAL A 34 -5.86 4.61 5.84
N GLY A 35 -5.06 5.67 5.92
CA GLY A 35 -3.61 5.54 6.14
C GLY A 35 -3.32 4.75 7.42
N ASN A 36 -3.99 5.11 8.53
CA ASN A 36 -3.86 4.40 9.79
C ASN A 36 -4.35 2.94 9.72
N ALA A 37 -5.49 2.67 9.08
CA ALA A 37 -6.00 1.32 8.92
C ALA A 37 -5.06 0.44 8.07
N THR A 38 -4.47 1.03 7.03
CA THR A 38 -3.49 0.37 6.15
C THR A 38 -2.24 0.03 6.94
N VAL A 39 -1.64 1.01 7.64
CA VAL A 39 -0.46 0.77 8.49
C VAL A 39 -0.74 -0.27 9.56
N HIS A 40 -1.90 -0.22 10.23
CA HIS A 40 -2.28 -1.21 11.23
C HIS A 40 -2.42 -2.61 10.61
N PHE A 41 -3.11 -2.73 9.49
CA PHE A 41 -3.28 -4.01 8.79
C PHE A 41 -1.94 -4.61 8.34
N PHE A 42 -1.02 -3.82 7.81
CA PHE A 42 0.27 -4.34 7.33
C PHE A 42 1.29 -4.56 8.47
N ASN A 43 1.27 -3.76 9.54
CA ASN A 43 2.19 -3.94 10.67
C ASN A 43 1.79 -5.09 11.60
N SER A 44 0.49 -5.38 11.76
CA SER A 44 0.04 -6.45 12.67
C SER A 44 0.26 -7.86 12.12
N ASN A 45 0.69 -8.02 10.87
CA ASN A 45 0.76 -9.33 10.22
C ASN A 45 2.20 -9.73 9.88
N VAL A 46 2.84 -10.46 10.80
CA VAL A 46 4.21 -11.02 10.66
C VAL A 46 4.33 -11.97 9.45
N ALA A 47 3.23 -12.63 9.07
CA ALA A 47 3.16 -13.53 7.93
C ALA A 47 3.32 -12.86 6.56
N LEU A 48 3.28 -11.52 6.47
CA LEU A 48 3.33 -10.81 5.19
C LEU A 48 4.72 -10.74 4.56
N LYS A 49 5.78 -11.12 5.28
CA LYS A 49 7.16 -11.08 4.78
C LYS A 49 7.47 -12.17 3.74
N THR A 50 6.60 -13.17 3.59
CA THR A 50 6.76 -14.25 2.61
C THR A 50 5.51 -14.33 1.72
N GLY A 51 5.64 -14.97 0.55
CA GLY A 51 4.51 -15.18 -0.36
C GLY A 51 4.00 -13.91 -1.06
N PRO A 52 2.74 -13.90 -1.54
CA PRO A 52 2.17 -12.81 -2.32
C PRO A 52 2.14 -11.46 -1.60
N ALA A 53 2.12 -11.46 -0.27
CA ALA A 53 2.10 -10.28 0.57
C ALA A 53 3.43 -9.50 0.61
N SER A 54 4.55 -10.16 0.27
CA SER A 54 5.90 -9.59 0.33
C SER A 54 6.06 -8.31 -0.51
N VAL A 55 5.30 -8.17 -1.60
CA VAL A 55 5.30 -6.96 -2.44
C VAL A 55 4.81 -5.73 -1.68
N PHE A 56 3.79 -5.89 -0.84
CA PHE A 56 3.24 -4.79 -0.06
C PHE A 56 4.11 -4.44 1.15
N VAL A 57 4.79 -5.45 1.73
CA VAL A 57 5.80 -5.21 2.76
C VAL A 57 6.98 -4.43 2.18
N ALA A 58 7.49 -4.82 1.02
CA ALA A 58 8.54 -4.10 0.33
C ALA A 58 8.13 -2.64 0.05
N ALA A 59 6.89 -2.43 -0.42
CA ALA A 59 6.36 -1.08 -0.62
C ALA A 59 6.29 -0.27 0.68
N ALA A 60 5.84 -0.87 1.79
CA ALA A 60 5.83 -0.22 3.09
C ALA A 60 7.25 0.12 3.58
N ASP A 61 8.23 -0.74 3.35
CA ASP A 61 9.64 -0.52 3.70
C ASP A 61 10.24 0.62 2.86
N THR A 62 9.92 0.69 1.56
CA THR A 62 10.25 1.85 0.70
C THR A 62 9.66 3.13 1.28
N GLY A 63 8.39 3.11 1.71
CA GLY A 63 7.74 4.28 2.32
C GLY A 63 8.42 4.76 3.59
N ARG A 64 8.76 3.83 4.49
CA ARG A 64 9.46 4.13 5.74
C ARG A 64 10.89 4.64 5.53
N SER A 65 11.57 4.18 4.47
CA SER A 65 12.97 4.53 4.22
C SER A 65 13.17 5.77 3.33
N ARG A 66 12.29 5.98 2.34
CA ARG A 66 12.42 7.03 1.32
C ARG A 66 11.32 8.09 1.37
N GLY A 67 10.32 7.92 2.24
CA GLY A 67 9.19 8.84 2.37
C GLY A 67 8.27 8.88 1.14
N ALA A 68 7.29 9.77 1.16
CA ALA A 68 6.26 9.85 0.12
C ALA A 68 6.82 10.19 -1.28
N ALA A 69 7.90 10.96 -1.35
CA ALA A 69 8.58 11.26 -2.60
C ALA A 69 9.20 10.01 -3.23
N GLY A 70 9.84 9.15 -2.43
CA GLY A 70 10.35 7.87 -2.88
C GLY A 70 9.24 6.94 -3.40
N CYS A 71 8.09 6.92 -2.72
CA CYS A 71 6.92 6.16 -3.17
C CYS A 71 6.41 6.62 -4.55
N ALA A 72 6.30 7.94 -4.76
CA ALA A 72 5.84 8.49 -6.03
C ALA A 72 6.81 8.15 -7.18
N GLN A 73 8.11 8.11 -6.91
CA GLN A 73 9.12 7.78 -7.91
C GLN A 73 9.16 6.28 -8.22
N GLU A 74 9.07 5.43 -7.19
CA GLU A 74 9.14 3.97 -7.32
C GLU A 74 7.85 3.36 -7.91
N PHE A 75 6.71 4.02 -7.71
CA PHE A 75 5.40 3.60 -8.21
C PHE A 75 4.80 4.62 -9.19
N ALA A 76 5.64 5.22 -10.04
CA ALA A 76 5.24 6.22 -11.03
C ALA A 76 4.23 5.69 -12.07
N GLU A 77 4.15 4.38 -12.24
CA GLU A 77 3.18 3.67 -13.08
C GLU A 77 1.73 3.86 -12.60
N CYS A 78 1.54 4.13 -11.29
CA CYS A 78 0.25 4.45 -10.74
C CYS A 78 -0.11 5.92 -11.02
N THR A 79 -0.97 6.11 -12.01
CA THR A 79 -1.55 7.42 -12.39
C THR A 79 -2.87 7.74 -11.69
N ALA A 80 -3.40 6.80 -10.91
CA ALA A 80 -4.63 7.01 -10.16
C ALA A 80 -4.38 7.94 -8.97
N ASP A 81 -5.29 8.90 -8.76
CA ASP A 81 -5.34 9.66 -7.52
C ASP A 81 -5.63 8.67 -6.38
N LEU A 82 -4.79 8.67 -5.34
CA LEU A 82 -4.90 7.78 -4.18
C LEU A 82 -6.32 7.83 -3.59
N ARG A 83 -6.96 9.01 -3.53
CA ARG A 83 -8.35 9.15 -3.05
C ARG A 83 -9.36 8.37 -3.89
N ARG A 84 -9.11 8.26 -5.20
CA ARG A 84 -9.96 7.54 -6.16
C ARG A 84 -9.81 6.03 -6.01
N VAL A 85 -8.59 5.55 -5.73
CA VAL A 85 -8.33 4.14 -5.39
C VAL A 85 -9.08 3.75 -4.11
N LEU A 86 -9.08 4.64 -3.10
CA LEU A 86 -9.79 4.43 -1.84
C LEU A 86 -11.32 4.37 -2.00
N SER A 87 -11.89 5.25 -2.82
CA SER A 87 -13.32 5.25 -3.13
C SER A 87 -13.75 3.99 -3.89
N THR A 88 -12.91 3.47 -4.79
CA THR A 88 -13.22 2.27 -5.60
C THR A 88 -13.14 0.99 -4.76
N ALA A 89 -12.32 0.98 -3.71
CA ALA A 89 -12.20 -0.13 -2.77
C ALA A 89 -13.29 -0.15 -1.68
N GLY A 90 -14.23 0.82 -1.66
CA GLY A 90 -15.28 0.91 -0.64
C GLY A 90 -14.77 1.27 0.75
N LEU A 91 -13.63 1.96 0.84
CA LEU A 91 -12.95 2.35 2.10
C LEU A 91 -13.21 3.81 2.51
N MET A 92 -14.18 4.48 1.86
CA MET A 92 -14.66 5.82 2.20
C MET A 92 -16.12 5.80 2.63
#